data_AF-A0A7Y1UGX5-F1
#
_entry.id   AF-A0A7Y1UGX5-F1
#
_cell.length_a   1.000
_cell.length_b   1.000
_cell.length_c   1.000
_cell.angle_alpha   90.00
_cell.angle_beta   90.00
_cell.angle_gamma   90.00
#
_symmetry.space_group_name_H-M   'P 1'
#
loop_
_entity.id
_entity.type
_entity.pdbx_description
1 polymer ?
#
loop_
_entity_poly.entity_id
_entity_poly.type
_entity_poly.pdbx_seq_one_letter_code
_entity_poly.pdbx_strand_id
1 'polypeptide(L)'
;MRNCPLVIVFALVSPAVAQGTPGEAAAPAEVATAAGSETITPSHVYQQVAMVRAEVELIRLEMGKPKVEPPLVRVVGAAPREVYFQALTLFRKADRLAFENAGDRVTEPAIPAGPIEPAQVLAVVEAALQRLGSAKKSLNVAEQPDASPIEPGIEPTQVLNGIVAANREVNHLLDLQFAPADVYQQVSVAIACAARLLDSPGKLSTPPAPPPLERHKRPPDVFRSLVACFNDIRQIGEHSGIPMLVLEVDDLRIDRVEPSDVYDVASLVVSELAHLHGLRPNAAPPRRAHNPGRKVPTDVYQRLGVLRGQLEALKQKAEGNPGWLKD
;
A
#
# COMPACT_ATOMS: atom_id res chain seq x y z
N MET A 1 8.08 23.16 -27.95
CA MET A 1 9.02 22.34 -27.16
C MET A 1 8.20 21.28 -26.45
N ARG A 2 8.36 19.99 -26.81
CA ARG A 2 7.58 18.88 -26.24
C ARG A 2 8.21 18.48 -24.91
N ASN A 3 7.51 18.68 -23.80
CA ASN A 3 7.92 18.23 -22.47
C ASN A 3 7.78 16.70 -22.40
N CYS A 4 8.89 15.98 -22.37
CA CYS A 4 8.93 14.59 -21.92
C CYS A 4 8.71 14.56 -20.39
N PRO A 5 7.81 13.73 -19.85
CA PRO A 5 7.73 13.54 -18.41
C PRO A 5 8.94 12.73 -17.93
N LEU A 6 9.72 13.34 -17.04
CA LEU A 6 10.83 12.72 -16.34
C LEU A 6 10.26 11.67 -15.38
N VAL A 7 10.55 10.40 -15.65
CA VAL A 7 10.15 9.25 -14.83
C VAL A 7 10.96 9.24 -13.52
N ILE A 8 10.29 9.36 -12.37
CA ILE A 8 10.91 9.26 -11.05
C ILE A 8 10.90 7.80 -10.61
N VAL A 9 12.04 7.14 -10.77
CA VAL A 9 12.31 5.80 -10.23
C VAL A 9 12.64 5.93 -8.73
N PHE A 10 11.86 5.27 -7.88
CA PHE A 10 12.29 4.96 -6.51
C PHE A 10 13.41 3.91 -6.58
N ALA A 11 14.65 4.35 -6.84
CA ALA A 11 15.80 3.47 -6.89
C ALA A 11 16.16 2.99 -5.48
N LEU A 12 15.92 1.69 -5.23
CA LEU A 12 16.61 0.89 -4.23
C LEU A 12 18.01 0.53 -4.75
N VAL A 13 18.94 0.45 -3.81
CA VAL A 13 20.37 0.18 -4.02
C VAL A 13 20.56 -1.19 -4.69
N SER A 14 21.21 -1.22 -5.86
CA SER A 14 21.67 -2.45 -6.51
C SER A 14 22.87 -3.06 -5.77
N PRO A 15 22.94 -4.40 -5.57
CA PRO A 15 24.19 -5.07 -5.27
C PRO A 15 25.01 -5.30 -6.55
N ALA A 16 26.32 -5.41 -6.38
CA ALA A 16 27.32 -5.54 -7.43
C ALA A 16 27.11 -6.77 -8.34
N VAL A 17 27.21 -6.55 -9.65
CA VAL A 17 27.15 -7.59 -10.69
C VAL A 17 28.54 -8.21 -10.87
N ALA A 18 28.62 -9.53 -10.72
CA ALA A 18 29.77 -10.34 -11.10
C ALA A 18 29.79 -10.56 -12.63
N GLN A 19 30.96 -10.38 -13.23
CA GLN A 19 31.19 -10.55 -14.67
C GLN A 19 31.25 -12.05 -15.03
N GLY A 20 30.32 -12.50 -15.89
CA GLY A 20 30.31 -13.82 -16.52
C GLY A 20 30.52 -13.72 -18.03
N THR A 21 31.25 -14.69 -18.58
CA THR A 21 31.78 -14.79 -19.96
C THR A 21 30.73 -14.94 -21.08
N PRO A 22 31.07 -14.54 -22.33
CA PRO A 22 30.14 -14.56 -23.47
C PRO A 22 30.00 -15.95 -24.09
N GLY A 23 28.75 -16.42 -24.22
CA GLY A 23 28.35 -17.65 -24.92
C GLY A 23 27.60 -17.34 -26.22
N GLU A 24 28.06 -18.02 -27.26
CA GLU A 24 27.60 -18.21 -28.65
C GLU A 24 26.10 -17.98 -28.97
N ALA A 25 25.83 -17.17 -30.00
CA ALA A 25 24.51 -16.72 -30.40
C ALA A 25 23.83 -17.67 -31.42
N ALA A 26 22.66 -18.20 -31.06
CA ALA A 26 21.75 -18.92 -31.95
C ALA A 26 20.71 -17.97 -32.57
N ALA A 27 20.38 -18.18 -33.84
CA ALA A 27 19.46 -17.37 -34.63
C ALA A 27 18.00 -17.41 -34.13
N PRO A 28 17.23 -16.31 -34.26
CA PRO A 28 15.87 -16.21 -33.75
C PRO A 28 14.86 -16.91 -34.68
N ALA A 29 14.03 -17.78 -34.10
CA ALA A 29 12.85 -18.34 -34.74
C ALA A 29 11.72 -17.30 -34.79
N GLU A 30 11.05 -17.21 -35.94
CA GLU A 30 9.88 -16.36 -36.20
C GLU A 30 8.70 -16.78 -35.31
N VAL A 31 8.23 -15.86 -34.48
CA VAL A 31 7.16 -16.07 -33.49
C VAL A 31 5.80 -15.73 -34.13
N ALA A 32 4.93 -16.74 -34.23
CA ALA A 32 3.52 -16.57 -34.60
C ALA A 32 2.79 -15.67 -33.59
N THR A 33 2.27 -14.54 -34.07
CA THR A 33 1.57 -13.52 -33.27
C THR A 33 0.12 -13.40 -33.72
N ALA A 34 -0.79 -14.08 -33.01
CA ALA A 34 -2.23 -13.85 -33.09
C ALA A 34 -2.96 -14.41 -31.85
N ALA A 35 -2.56 -13.98 -30.65
CA ALA A 35 -3.37 -14.12 -29.46
C ALA A 35 -4.01 -12.75 -29.20
N GLY A 36 -5.33 -12.65 -29.30
CA GLY A 36 -6.05 -11.44 -28.91
C GLY A 36 -5.74 -11.15 -27.44
N SER A 37 -5.19 -9.98 -27.14
CA SER A 37 -4.92 -9.57 -25.76
C SER A 37 -6.23 -9.47 -25.02
N GLU A 38 -6.55 -10.48 -24.22
CA GLU A 38 -7.70 -10.47 -23.33
C GLU A 38 -7.63 -9.21 -22.46
N THR A 39 -8.71 -8.42 -22.47
CA THR A 39 -8.74 -7.16 -21.74
C THR A 39 -8.90 -7.45 -20.26
N ILE A 40 -7.86 -7.16 -19.48
CA ILE A 40 -7.89 -7.36 -18.02
C ILE A 40 -8.88 -6.38 -17.38
N THR A 41 -9.83 -6.92 -16.62
CA THR A 41 -10.88 -6.19 -15.91
C THR A 41 -10.74 -6.38 -14.38
N PRO A 42 -11.43 -5.59 -13.55
CA PRO A 42 -11.42 -5.80 -12.09
C PRO A 42 -11.88 -7.21 -11.67
N SER A 43 -12.73 -7.88 -12.46
CA SER A 43 -13.15 -9.27 -12.23
C SER A 43 -11.97 -10.25 -12.26
N HIS A 44 -11.00 -10.06 -13.16
CA HIS A 44 -9.79 -10.88 -13.22
C HIS A 44 -8.91 -10.66 -11.97
N VAL A 45 -8.78 -9.40 -11.55
CA VAL A 45 -8.05 -9.08 -10.31
C VAL A 45 -8.74 -9.70 -9.10
N TYR A 46 -10.07 -9.63 -9.02
CA TYR A 46 -10.85 -10.22 -7.92
C TYR A 46 -10.68 -11.73 -7.83
N GLN A 47 -10.74 -12.43 -8.97
CA GLN A 47 -10.46 -13.86 -9.04
C GLN A 47 -9.06 -14.17 -8.48
N GLN A 48 -8.05 -13.38 -8.84
CA GLN A 48 -6.69 -13.58 -8.35
C GLN A 48 -6.55 -13.28 -6.84
N VAL A 49 -7.30 -12.30 -6.33
CA VAL A 49 -7.38 -12.03 -4.89
C VAL A 49 -8.06 -13.19 -4.14
N ALA A 50 -9.09 -13.80 -4.71
CA ALA A 50 -9.70 -15.01 -4.15
C ALA A 50 -8.71 -16.18 -4.10
N MET A 51 -7.90 -16.35 -5.15
CA MET A 51 -6.80 -17.32 -5.20
C MET A 51 -5.76 -17.07 -4.09
N VAL A 52 -5.34 -15.82 -3.90
CA VAL A 52 -4.45 -15.45 -2.78
C VAL A 52 -5.03 -15.88 -1.44
N ARG A 53 -6.30 -15.58 -1.17
CA ARG A 53 -6.93 -15.95 0.11
C ARG A 53 -7.02 -17.46 0.31
N ALA A 54 -7.30 -18.20 -0.75
CA ALA A 54 -7.31 -19.66 -0.70
C ALA A 54 -5.92 -20.24 -0.40
N GLU A 55 -4.86 -19.71 -0.99
CA GLU A 55 -3.48 -20.08 -0.64
C GLU A 55 -3.12 -19.75 0.80
N VAL A 56 -3.51 -18.56 1.28
CA VAL A 56 -3.31 -18.14 2.67
C VAL A 56 -4.02 -19.10 3.63
N GLU A 57 -5.21 -19.58 3.29
CA GLU A 57 -5.94 -20.55 4.11
C GLU A 57 -5.22 -21.91 4.20
N LEU A 58 -4.64 -22.41 3.10
CA LEU A 58 -3.83 -23.64 3.11
C LEU A 58 -2.60 -23.48 4.01
N ILE A 59 -1.88 -22.36 3.88
CA ILE A 59 -0.73 -22.06 4.75
C ILE A 59 -1.18 -21.93 6.21
N ARG A 60 -2.31 -21.29 6.48
CA ARG A 60 -2.87 -21.13 7.83
C ARG A 60 -3.12 -22.48 8.50
N LEU A 61 -3.73 -23.41 7.76
CA LEU A 61 -4.03 -24.75 8.24
C LEU A 61 -2.74 -25.51 8.59
N GLU A 62 -1.75 -25.48 7.71
CA GLU A 62 -0.44 -26.11 7.95
C GLU A 62 0.26 -25.53 9.18
N MET A 63 0.28 -24.19 9.30
CA MET A 63 0.90 -23.51 10.45
C MET A 63 0.09 -23.62 11.75
N GLY A 64 -1.09 -24.25 11.73
CA GLY A 64 -1.97 -24.36 12.89
C GLY A 64 -2.46 -23.03 13.46
N LYS A 65 -2.46 -21.95 12.66
CA LYS A 65 -2.88 -20.60 13.12
C LYS A 65 -4.41 -20.52 13.18
N PRO A 66 -5.02 -19.80 14.14
CA PRO A 66 -6.47 -19.68 14.24
C PRO A 66 -7.07 -18.90 13.06
N LYS A 67 -8.36 -19.11 12.80
CA LYS A 67 -9.09 -18.32 11.79
C LYS A 67 -9.17 -16.86 12.22
N VAL A 68 -9.01 -15.96 11.25
CA VAL A 68 -8.97 -14.52 11.46
C VAL A 68 -10.38 -13.93 11.38
N GLU A 69 -10.70 -12.99 12.28
CA GLU A 69 -11.95 -12.22 12.20
C GLU A 69 -11.95 -11.31 10.95
N PRO A 70 -13.12 -10.95 10.40
CA PRO A 70 -13.21 -10.01 9.28
C PRO A 70 -12.48 -8.68 9.57
N PRO A 71 -11.99 -7.96 8.55
CA PRO A 71 -11.37 -6.65 8.74
C PRO A 71 -12.23 -5.67 9.54
N LEU A 72 -11.57 -4.79 10.30
CA LEU A 72 -12.23 -3.72 11.05
C LEU A 72 -12.72 -2.59 10.14
N VAL A 73 -12.04 -2.41 9.00
CA VAL A 73 -12.30 -1.35 8.02
C VAL A 73 -12.85 -1.97 6.75
N ARG A 74 -13.94 -1.38 6.26
CA ARG A 74 -14.43 -1.56 4.90
C ARG A 74 -14.20 -0.28 4.12
N VAL A 75 -13.96 -0.43 2.83
CA VAL A 75 -13.77 0.69 1.91
C VAL A 75 -14.95 0.80 0.96
N VAL A 76 -15.29 2.03 0.59
CA VAL A 76 -16.33 2.35 -0.40
C VAL A 76 -15.79 3.37 -1.40
N GLY A 77 -16.15 3.24 -2.67
CA GLY A 77 -15.77 4.18 -3.73
C GLY A 77 -14.29 4.13 -4.08
N ALA A 78 -13.68 2.94 -4.05
CA ALA A 78 -12.27 2.78 -4.40
C ALA A 78 -12.06 2.99 -5.90
N ALA A 79 -10.93 3.59 -6.29
CA ALA A 79 -10.46 3.63 -7.67
C ALA A 79 -9.27 2.65 -7.85
N PRO A 80 -8.84 2.37 -9.10
CA PRO A 80 -7.74 1.42 -9.35
C PRO A 80 -6.43 1.75 -8.63
N ARG A 81 -6.14 3.05 -8.40
CA ARG A 81 -4.93 3.49 -7.70
C ARG A 81 -4.86 2.97 -6.26
N GLU A 82 -5.97 3.01 -5.52
CA GLU A 82 -6.00 2.58 -4.13
C GLU A 82 -5.92 1.05 -4.05
N VAL A 83 -6.53 0.36 -5.02
CA VAL A 83 -6.38 -1.09 -5.18
C VAL A 83 -4.92 -1.46 -5.39
N TYR A 84 -4.20 -0.75 -6.26
CA TYR A 84 -2.78 -0.99 -6.53
C TYR A 84 -1.90 -0.78 -5.29
N PHE A 85 -2.08 0.32 -4.57
CA PHE A 85 -1.25 0.58 -3.37
C PHE A 85 -1.53 -0.41 -2.24
N GLN A 86 -2.77 -0.89 -2.08
CA GLN A 86 -3.05 -1.97 -1.15
C GLN A 86 -2.54 -3.33 -1.64
N ALA A 87 -2.51 -3.58 -2.95
CA ALA A 87 -1.85 -4.75 -3.51
C ALA A 87 -0.34 -4.72 -3.21
N LEU A 88 0.32 -3.56 -3.24
CA LEU A 88 1.72 -3.44 -2.82
C LEU A 88 1.90 -3.74 -1.32
N THR A 89 0.97 -3.32 -0.47
CA THR A 89 0.97 -3.73 0.95
C THR A 89 0.86 -5.25 1.09
N LEU A 90 0.00 -5.89 0.30
CA LEU A 90 -0.15 -7.35 0.25
C LEU A 90 1.12 -8.05 -0.20
N PHE A 91 1.75 -7.55 -1.27
CA PHE A 91 3.04 -8.03 -1.72
C PHE A 91 4.10 -7.95 -0.62
N ARG A 92 4.23 -6.83 0.10
CA ARG A 92 5.22 -6.68 1.18
C ARG A 92 4.98 -7.66 2.32
N LYS A 93 3.71 -7.90 2.69
CA LYS A 93 3.32 -8.87 3.71
C LYS A 93 3.65 -10.30 3.26
N ALA A 94 3.32 -10.64 2.03
CA ALA A 94 3.62 -11.95 1.44
C ALA A 94 5.13 -12.19 1.29
N ASP A 95 5.89 -11.19 0.86
CA ASP A 95 7.36 -11.26 0.75
C ASP A 95 8.00 -11.45 2.13
N ARG A 96 7.49 -10.78 3.16
CA ARG A 96 7.96 -11.00 4.55
C ARG A 96 7.67 -12.43 5.01
N LEU A 97 6.48 -12.97 4.73
CA LEU A 97 6.14 -14.36 5.07
C LEU A 97 7.07 -15.34 4.33
N ALA A 98 7.33 -15.09 3.05
CA ALA A 98 8.29 -15.86 2.26
C ALA A 98 9.69 -15.80 2.83
N PHE A 99 10.15 -14.63 3.29
CA PHE A 99 11.45 -14.49 3.94
C PHE A 99 11.51 -15.24 5.27
N GLU A 100 10.48 -15.16 6.12
CA GLU A 100 10.45 -15.85 7.42
C GLU A 100 10.48 -17.38 7.27
N ASN A 101 9.86 -17.93 6.21
CA ASN A 101 9.77 -19.38 6.00
C ASN A 101 10.83 -19.95 5.06
N ALA A 102 11.25 -19.20 4.04
CA ALA A 102 12.14 -19.67 2.97
C ALA A 102 13.47 -18.89 2.87
N GLY A 103 13.64 -17.82 3.66
CA GLY A 103 14.85 -16.98 3.64
C GLY A 103 15.03 -16.12 2.38
N ASP A 104 14.02 -16.04 1.52
CA ASP A 104 14.08 -15.36 0.23
C ASP A 104 13.39 -13.98 0.27
N ARG A 105 13.92 -13.02 -0.49
CA ARG A 105 13.32 -11.70 -0.71
C ARG A 105 13.42 -11.32 -2.16
N VAL A 106 12.37 -10.69 -2.67
CA VAL A 106 12.41 -10.12 -4.03
C VAL A 106 12.13 -8.63 -3.99
N THR A 107 12.60 -7.94 -5.04
CA THR A 107 12.38 -6.51 -5.19
C THR A 107 10.89 -6.23 -5.37
N GLU A 108 10.40 -5.20 -4.69
CA GLU A 108 9.02 -4.75 -4.83
C GLU A 108 8.71 -4.31 -6.27
N PRO A 109 7.51 -4.63 -6.80
CA PRO A 109 7.08 -4.13 -8.10
C PRO A 109 7.17 -2.61 -8.19
N ALA A 110 7.78 -2.11 -9.27
CA ALA A 110 7.89 -0.68 -9.50
C ALA A 110 6.52 -0.06 -9.74
N ILE A 111 6.27 1.13 -9.17
CA ILE A 111 5.06 1.89 -9.44
C ILE A 111 5.06 2.29 -10.93
N PRO A 112 4.02 1.93 -11.71
CA PRO A 112 3.96 2.26 -13.12
C PRO A 112 3.89 3.78 -13.33
N ALA A 113 4.43 4.23 -14.45
CA ALA A 113 4.27 5.62 -14.86
C ALA A 113 2.88 5.82 -15.48
N GLY A 114 2.12 6.78 -14.97
CA GLY A 114 0.81 7.13 -15.50
C GLY A 114 -0.37 6.56 -14.71
N PRO A 115 -1.57 6.52 -15.32
CA PRO A 115 -2.76 5.97 -14.69
C PRO A 115 -2.59 4.49 -14.36
N ILE A 116 -3.10 4.10 -13.19
CA ILE A 116 -3.16 2.69 -12.78
C ILE A 116 -4.38 2.04 -13.45
N GLU A 117 -4.16 0.94 -14.16
CA GLU A 117 -5.20 0.12 -14.76
C GLU A 117 -5.27 -1.27 -14.07
N PRO A 118 -6.35 -2.05 -14.27
CA PRO A 118 -6.49 -3.37 -13.67
C PRO A 118 -5.33 -4.33 -13.97
N ALA A 119 -4.69 -4.22 -15.14
CA ALA A 119 -3.54 -5.05 -15.50
C ALA A 119 -2.34 -4.85 -14.56
N GLN A 120 -2.04 -3.60 -14.16
CA GLN A 120 -0.94 -3.36 -13.22
C GLN A 120 -1.30 -3.82 -11.81
N VAL A 121 -2.58 -3.74 -11.41
CA VAL A 121 -3.03 -4.31 -10.13
C VAL A 121 -2.86 -5.84 -10.15
N LEU A 122 -3.31 -6.51 -11.22
CA LEU A 122 -3.19 -7.95 -11.37
C LEU A 122 -1.74 -8.41 -11.23
N ALA A 123 -0.81 -7.73 -11.90
CA ALA A 123 0.62 -8.06 -11.84
C ALA A 123 1.18 -8.01 -10.40
N VAL A 124 0.74 -7.06 -9.58
CA VAL A 124 1.18 -6.97 -8.16
C VAL A 124 0.55 -8.08 -7.32
N VAL A 125 -0.72 -8.41 -7.55
CA VAL A 125 -1.39 -9.52 -6.84
C VAL A 125 -0.78 -10.87 -7.22
N GLU A 126 -0.43 -11.08 -8.49
CA GLU A 126 0.31 -12.25 -8.96
C GLU A 126 1.70 -12.35 -8.34
N ALA A 127 2.43 -11.23 -8.25
CA ALA A 127 3.71 -11.20 -7.55
C ALA A 127 3.55 -11.59 -6.07
N ALA A 128 2.51 -11.11 -5.39
CA ALA A 128 2.20 -11.52 -4.02
C ALA A 128 1.89 -13.02 -3.92
N LEU A 129 1.10 -13.56 -4.85
CA LEU A 129 0.79 -14.99 -4.92
C LEU A 129 2.05 -15.84 -5.10
N GLN A 130 2.99 -15.40 -5.94
CA GLN A 130 4.29 -16.07 -6.11
C GLN A 130 5.09 -16.12 -4.79
N ARG A 131 5.05 -15.05 -3.98
CA ARG A 131 5.70 -15.05 -2.65
C ARG A 131 5.04 -16.05 -1.70
N LEU A 132 3.70 -16.12 -1.70
CA LEU A 132 2.98 -17.12 -0.92
C LEU A 132 3.33 -18.54 -1.37
N GLY A 133 3.47 -18.78 -2.68
CA GLY A 133 3.95 -20.05 -3.23
C GLY A 133 5.34 -20.45 -2.71
N SER A 134 6.26 -19.50 -2.58
CA SER A 134 7.58 -19.74 -1.97
C SER A 134 7.47 -20.16 -0.49
N ALA A 135 6.63 -19.48 0.29
CA ALA A 135 6.38 -19.85 1.69
C ALA A 135 5.75 -21.26 1.77
N LYS A 136 4.72 -21.52 0.96
CA LYS A 136 4.01 -22.80 0.88
C LYS A 136 4.95 -23.96 0.56
N LYS A 137 5.84 -23.78 -0.43
CA LYS A 137 6.86 -24.76 -0.80
C LYS A 137 7.82 -25.07 0.35
N SER A 138 8.24 -24.05 1.11
CA SER A 138 9.13 -24.25 2.27
C SER A 138 8.44 -25.05 3.40
N LEU A 139 7.12 -24.90 3.53
CA LEU A 139 6.28 -25.62 4.48
C LEU A 139 5.86 -27.02 3.98
N ASN A 140 6.27 -27.44 2.79
CA ASN A 140 5.89 -28.72 2.16
C ASN A 140 4.37 -28.92 1.95
N VAL A 141 3.61 -27.84 1.78
CA VAL A 141 2.17 -27.91 1.46
C VAL A 141 2.02 -28.14 -0.05
N ALA A 142 1.55 -29.31 -0.44
CA ALA A 142 1.43 -29.73 -1.83
C ALA A 142 0.08 -29.34 -2.45
N GLU A 143 -0.93 -29.16 -1.60
CA GLU A 143 -2.30 -28.81 -1.93
C GLU A 143 -2.34 -27.54 -2.78
N GLN A 144 -3.19 -27.56 -3.80
CA GLN A 144 -3.52 -26.38 -4.59
C GLN A 144 -5.00 -26.05 -4.34
N PRO A 145 -5.34 -24.77 -4.17
CA PRO A 145 -6.73 -24.36 -4.09
C PRO A 145 -7.42 -24.57 -5.45
N ASP A 146 -8.73 -24.81 -5.40
CA ASP A 146 -9.54 -24.85 -6.61
C ASP A 146 -9.58 -23.48 -7.30
N ALA A 147 -9.56 -23.49 -8.64
CA ALA A 147 -9.69 -22.27 -9.42
C ALA A 147 -11.03 -21.60 -9.14
N SER A 148 -11.00 -20.36 -8.66
CA SER A 148 -12.21 -19.55 -8.50
C SER A 148 -12.73 -19.13 -9.89
N PRO A 149 -14.04 -19.20 -10.17
CA PRO A 149 -14.58 -18.68 -11.44
C PRO A 149 -14.46 -17.15 -11.51
N ILE A 150 -14.40 -16.59 -12.72
CA ILE A 150 -14.46 -15.14 -12.92
C ILE A 150 -15.90 -14.66 -12.67
N GLU A 151 -16.07 -13.80 -11.68
CA GLU A 151 -17.36 -13.15 -11.40
C GLU A 151 -17.51 -11.88 -12.24
N PRO A 152 -18.55 -11.75 -13.09
CA PRO A 152 -18.74 -10.55 -13.90
C PRO A 152 -19.24 -9.37 -13.05
N GLY A 153 -18.94 -8.14 -13.48
CA GLY A 153 -19.46 -6.93 -12.85
C GLY A 153 -18.79 -6.53 -11.53
N ILE A 154 -17.59 -7.04 -11.26
CA ILE A 154 -16.83 -6.67 -10.07
C ILE A 154 -16.33 -5.22 -10.18
N GLU A 155 -16.51 -4.46 -9.10
CA GLU A 155 -16.01 -3.10 -8.95
C GLU A 155 -14.65 -3.06 -8.21
N PRO A 156 -13.83 -2.02 -8.42
CA PRO A 156 -12.58 -1.83 -7.67
C PRO A 156 -12.76 -1.84 -6.15
N THR A 157 -13.90 -1.36 -5.63
CA THR A 157 -14.26 -1.43 -4.21
C THR A 157 -14.26 -2.86 -3.67
N GLN A 158 -14.81 -3.81 -4.43
CA GLN A 158 -14.85 -5.22 -4.03
C GLN A 158 -13.46 -5.84 -4.07
N VAL A 159 -12.65 -5.51 -5.09
CA VAL A 159 -11.25 -5.93 -5.17
C VAL A 159 -10.47 -5.43 -3.96
N LEU A 160 -10.61 -4.14 -3.60
CA LEU A 160 -9.88 -3.55 -2.49
C LEU A 160 -10.26 -4.18 -1.15
N ASN A 161 -11.56 -4.41 -0.90
CA ASN A 161 -12.01 -5.10 0.31
C ASN A 161 -11.46 -6.53 0.39
N GLY A 162 -11.37 -7.25 -0.74
CA GLY A 162 -10.73 -8.56 -0.81
C GLY A 162 -9.24 -8.51 -0.46
N ILE A 163 -8.51 -7.52 -0.97
CA ILE A 163 -7.09 -7.31 -0.66
C ILE A 163 -6.88 -6.95 0.81
N VAL A 164 -7.72 -6.09 1.39
CA VAL A 164 -7.66 -5.74 2.82
C VAL A 164 -7.89 -6.97 3.70
N ALA A 165 -8.84 -7.85 3.33
CA ALA A 165 -9.02 -9.13 4.02
C ALA A 165 -7.77 -10.02 3.93
N ALA A 166 -7.21 -10.20 2.72
CA ALA A 166 -5.98 -10.97 2.52
C ALA A 166 -4.79 -10.38 3.31
N ASN A 167 -4.65 -9.06 3.33
CA ASN A 167 -3.62 -8.34 4.11
C ASN A 167 -3.68 -8.67 5.59
N ARG A 168 -4.88 -8.78 6.16
CA ARG A 168 -5.07 -9.17 7.56
C ARG A 168 -4.72 -10.64 7.74
N GLU A 169 -5.25 -11.52 6.90
CA GLU A 169 -5.01 -12.97 6.96
C GLU A 169 -3.50 -13.30 6.89
N VAL A 170 -2.76 -12.73 5.93
CA VAL A 170 -1.30 -12.92 5.80
C VAL A 170 -0.56 -12.42 7.05
N ASN A 171 -0.97 -11.29 7.62
CA ASN A 171 -0.30 -10.77 8.82
C ASN A 171 -0.40 -11.72 10.03
N HIS A 172 -1.50 -12.46 10.16
CA HIS A 172 -1.63 -13.46 11.24
C HIS A 172 -0.76 -14.71 11.03
N LEU A 173 -0.25 -14.92 9.82
CA LEU A 173 0.72 -15.98 9.53
C LEU A 173 2.15 -15.60 9.89
N LEU A 174 2.47 -14.30 9.96
CA LEU A 174 3.80 -13.81 10.30
C LEU A 174 4.17 -14.13 11.75
N ASP A 175 5.42 -14.57 11.96
CA ASP A 175 5.98 -14.73 13.30
C ASP A 175 6.39 -13.38 13.87
N LEU A 176 6.95 -12.52 13.01
CA LEU A 176 7.17 -11.12 13.34
C LEU A 176 6.06 -10.31 12.66
N GLN A 177 5.00 -10.02 13.40
CA GLN A 177 3.93 -9.16 12.91
C GLN A 177 4.42 -7.72 12.69
N PHE A 178 3.62 -6.94 11.96
CA PHE A 178 3.87 -5.51 11.79
C PHE A 178 3.86 -4.81 13.15
N ALA A 179 4.90 -4.03 13.42
CA ALA A 179 5.15 -3.40 14.71
C ALA A 179 4.91 -1.89 14.63
N PRO A 180 4.85 -1.17 15.77
CA PRO A 180 4.74 0.28 15.77
C PRO A 180 5.85 1.00 14.98
N ALA A 181 7.02 0.38 14.81
CA ALA A 181 8.09 0.92 13.96
C ALA A 181 7.69 0.99 12.48
N ASP A 182 6.99 -0.03 11.97
CA ASP A 182 6.50 -0.07 10.59
C ASP A 182 5.43 1.01 10.37
N VAL A 183 4.52 1.18 11.33
CA VAL A 183 3.50 2.25 11.31
C VAL A 183 4.16 3.63 11.37
N TYR A 184 5.15 3.82 12.25
CA TYR A 184 5.90 5.08 12.35
C TYR A 184 6.56 5.45 11.02
N GLN A 185 7.11 4.45 10.32
CA GLN A 185 7.71 4.63 9.01
C GLN A 185 6.66 5.08 7.98
N GLN A 186 5.50 4.42 7.92
CA GLN A 186 4.40 4.83 7.02
C GLN A 186 3.91 6.26 7.32
N VAL A 187 3.68 6.60 8.60
CA VAL A 187 3.29 7.96 8.98
C VAL A 187 4.37 8.98 8.61
N SER A 188 5.65 8.61 8.66
CA SER A 188 6.74 9.47 8.21
C SER A 188 6.76 9.70 6.71
N VAL A 189 6.37 8.70 5.91
CA VAL A 189 6.15 8.87 4.46
C VAL A 189 4.98 9.82 4.22
N ALA A 190 3.86 9.65 4.94
CA ALA A 190 2.70 10.55 4.85
C ALA A 190 3.07 12.01 5.15
N ILE A 191 3.83 12.25 6.22
CA ILE A 191 4.36 13.59 6.59
C ILE A 191 5.23 14.17 5.47
N ALA A 192 6.07 13.33 4.84
CA ALA A 192 6.92 13.77 3.74
C ALA A 192 6.08 14.16 2.51
N CYS A 193 5.02 13.43 2.19
CA CYS A 193 4.08 13.79 1.13
C CYS A 193 3.32 15.09 1.46
N ALA A 194 2.78 15.19 2.68
CA ALA A 194 2.06 16.40 3.13
C ALA A 194 2.97 17.64 3.14
N ALA A 195 4.23 17.51 3.54
CA ALA A 195 5.21 18.59 3.44
C ALA A 195 5.39 19.07 1.99
N ARG A 196 5.49 18.14 1.02
CA ARG A 196 5.59 18.49 -0.41
C ARG A 196 4.35 19.17 -0.95
N LEU A 197 3.17 18.82 -0.44
CA LEU A 197 1.92 19.51 -0.80
C LEU A 197 1.87 20.95 -0.24
N LEU A 198 2.49 21.19 0.92
CA LEU A 198 2.61 22.52 1.53
C LEU A 198 3.73 23.38 0.93
N ASP A 199 4.76 22.78 0.34
CA ASP A 199 5.84 23.51 -0.33
C ASP A 199 5.28 24.49 -1.38
N SER A 200 5.77 25.73 -1.34
CA SER A 200 5.48 26.76 -2.34
C SER A 200 6.71 26.96 -3.24
N PRO A 201 6.56 27.45 -4.48
CA PRO A 201 7.70 27.75 -5.34
C PRO A 201 8.75 28.60 -4.61
N GLY A 202 9.98 28.08 -4.48
CA GLY A 202 11.09 28.76 -3.80
C GLY A 202 11.06 28.75 -2.26
N LYS A 203 10.05 28.13 -1.63
CA LYS A 203 9.96 28.06 -0.16
C LYS A 203 9.59 26.67 0.31
N LEU A 204 10.54 26.00 0.96
CA LEU A 204 10.31 24.73 1.64
C LEU A 204 9.48 24.96 2.91
N SER A 205 8.44 24.16 3.07
CA SER A 205 7.65 24.12 4.28
C SER A 205 8.45 23.43 5.39
N THR A 206 8.55 24.09 6.55
CA THR A 206 9.08 23.46 7.75
C THR A 206 7.94 22.70 8.41
N PRO A 207 8.06 21.38 8.64
CA PRO A 207 7.06 20.64 9.39
C PRO A 207 6.80 21.30 10.75
N PRO A 208 5.55 21.27 11.24
CA PRO A 208 5.26 21.79 12.57
C PRO A 208 6.10 21.05 13.62
N ALA A 209 6.42 21.75 14.71
CA ALA A 209 7.09 21.12 15.84
C ALA A 209 6.26 19.93 16.33
N PRO A 210 6.88 18.79 16.67
CA PRO A 210 6.15 17.66 17.25
C PRO A 210 5.38 18.11 18.50
N PRO A 211 4.11 17.71 18.66
CA PRO A 211 3.38 18.01 19.88
C PRO A 211 4.03 17.32 21.09
N PRO A 212 3.69 17.73 22.33
CA PRO A 212 4.14 17.05 23.53
C PRO A 212 3.83 15.54 23.49
N LEU A 213 4.73 14.74 24.07
CA LEU A 213 4.58 13.28 24.10
C LEU A 213 3.47 12.87 25.07
N GLU A 214 2.35 12.36 24.55
CA GLU A 214 1.28 11.78 25.35
C GLU A 214 1.58 10.31 25.69
N ARG A 215 1.78 9.99 26.97
CA ARG A 215 2.13 8.64 27.41
C ARG A 215 0.94 7.66 27.33
N HIS A 216 1.25 6.37 27.42
CA HIS A 216 0.27 5.27 27.54
C HIS A 216 -0.69 5.09 26.36
N LYS A 217 -0.31 5.56 25.15
CA LYS A 217 -1.09 5.30 23.95
C LYS A 217 -1.03 3.83 23.56
N ARG A 218 -2.13 3.33 23.01
CA ARG A 218 -2.32 1.95 22.55
C ARG A 218 -2.69 1.94 21.05
N PRO A 219 -2.64 0.79 20.36
CA PRO A 219 -3.03 0.69 18.96
C PRO A 219 -4.41 1.31 18.62
N PRO A 220 -5.48 1.13 19.43
CA PRO A 220 -6.76 1.80 19.18
C PRO A 220 -6.68 3.33 19.10
N ASP A 221 -5.82 3.97 19.91
CA ASP A 221 -5.66 5.42 19.92
C ASP A 221 -4.99 5.91 18.63
N VAL A 222 -3.97 5.17 18.18
CA VAL A 222 -3.25 5.44 16.93
C VAL A 222 -4.19 5.22 15.73
N PHE A 223 -4.97 4.15 15.75
CA PHE A 223 -5.96 3.84 14.72
C PHE A 223 -7.02 4.93 14.57
N ARG A 224 -7.67 5.35 15.67
CA ARG A 224 -8.65 6.46 15.66
C ARG A 224 -8.04 7.73 15.08
N SER A 225 -6.81 8.05 15.47
CA SER A 225 -6.09 9.22 14.97
C SER A 225 -5.79 9.13 13.46
N LEU A 226 -5.43 7.94 12.95
CA LEU A 226 -5.24 7.70 11.52
C LEU A 226 -6.56 7.80 10.73
N VAL A 227 -7.66 7.29 11.25
CA VAL A 227 -8.99 7.44 10.64
C VAL A 227 -9.38 8.91 10.57
N ALA A 228 -9.10 9.70 11.61
CA ALA A 228 -9.31 11.15 11.60
C ALA A 228 -8.45 11.82 10.51
N CYS A 229 -7.15 11.51 10.44
CA CYS A 229 -6.27 12.01 9.37
C CYS A 229 -6.79 11.64 7.98
N PHE A 230 -7.29 10.41 7.80
CA PHE A 230 -7.86 9.98 6.54
C PHE A 230 -9.08 10.82 6.15
N ASN A 231 -9.97 11.09 7.11
CA ASN A 231 -11.13 11.96 6.89
C ASN A 231 -10.74 13.41 6.57
N ASP A 232 -9.68 13.94 7.18
CA ASP A 232 -9.16 15.27 6.85
C ASP A 232 -8.63 15.30 5.39
N ILE A 233 -7.91 14.26 4.97
CA ILE A 233 -7.43 14.11 3.57
C ILE A 233 -8.61 14.02 2.60
N ARG A 234 -9.66 13.29 2.96
CA ARG A 234 -10.89 13.19 2.16
C ARG A 234 -11.53 14.57 1.96
N GLN A 235 -11.70 15.35 3.03
CA GLN A 235 -12.24 16.71 2.95
C GLN A 235 -11.38 17.61 2.06
N ILE A 236 -10.05 17.54 2.18
CA ILE A 236 -9.12 18.27 1.31
C ILE A 236 -9.34 17.91 -0.17
N GLY A 237 -9.48 16.61 -0.47
CA GLY A 237 -9.79 16.12 -1.82
C GLY A 237 -11.13 16.63 -2.34
N GLU A 238 -12.19 16.55 -1.52
CA GLU A 238 -13.54 17.03 -1.85
C GLU A 238 -13.57 18.54 -2.15
N HIS A 239 -12.90 19.37 -1.34
CA HIS A 239 -12.73 20.81 -1.62
C HIS A 239 -11.98 21.09 -2.93
N SER A 240 -11.20 20.13 -3.39
CA SER A 240 -10.43 20.19 -4.64
C SER A 240 -11.16 19.52 -5.82
N GLY A 241 -12.37 19.00 -5.62
CA GLY A 241 -13.15 18.28 -6.64
C GLY A 241 -12.56 16.91 -7.01
N ILE A 242 -11.76 16.31 -6.14
CA ILE A 242 -11.10 15.02 -6.35
C ILE A 242 -11.92 13.94 -5.63
N PRO A 243 -12.37 12.88 -6.32
CA PRO A 243 -13.05 11.77 -5.67
C PRO A 243 -12.07 10.97 -4.81
N MET A 244 -12.48 10.71 -3.58
CA MET A 244 -11.70 10.01 -2.56
C MET A 244 -12.52 8.85 -2.02
N LEU A 245 -11.86 7.73 -1.69
CA LEU A 245 -12.56 6.61 -1.06
C LEU A 245 -13.05 6.99 0.36
N VAL A 246 -14.01 6.21 0.86
CA VAL A 246 -14.56 6.34 2.22
C VAL A 246 -14.17 5.12 3.04
N LEU A 247 -13.76 5.35 4.30
CA LEU A 247 -13.55 4.28 5.28
C LEU A 247 -14.79 4.13 6.15
N GLU A 248 -15.35 2.93 6.18
CA GLU A 248 -16.36 2.50 7.13
C GLU A 248 -15.68 1.69 8.23
N VAL A 249 -15.74 2.16 9.47
CA VAL A 249 -15.10 1.53 10.62
C VAL A 249 -16.16 0.86 11.48
N ASP A 250 -15.91 -0.37 11.89
CA ASP A 250 -16.75 -1.06 12.88
C ASP A 250 -16.36 -0.65 14.30
N ASP A 251 -17.05 0.36 14.83
CA ASP A 251 -16.79 0.94 16.14
C ASP A 251 -16.93 -0.07 17.30
N LEU A 252 -17.68 -1.17 17.13
CA LEU A 252 -17.87 -2.17 18.18
C LEU A 252 -16.60 -3.00 18.44
N ARG A 253 -15.67 -3.03 17.47
CA ARG A 253 -14.43 -3.82 17.55
C ARG A 253 -13.16 -2.97 17.69
N ILE A 254 -13.31 -1.65 17.84
CA ILE A 254 -12.17 -0.72 17.86
C ILE A 254 -11.20 -0.96 19.03
N ASP A 255 -11.67 -1.51 20.15
CA ASP A 255 -10.80 -1.83 21.28
C ASP A 255 -9.97 -3.10 21.07
N ARG A 256 -10.21 -3.83 19.98
CA ARG A 256 -9.45 -5.01 19.53
C ARG A 256 -8.49 -4.72 18.38
N VAL A 257 -8.28 -3.45 18.03
CA VAL A 257 -7.32 -3.03 17.00
C VAL A 257 -5.93 -3.60 17.29
N GLU A 258 -5.36 -4.26 16.29
CA GLU A 258 -3.98 -4.74 16.30
C GLU A 258 -3.05 -3.77 15.56
N PRO A 259 -1.73 -3.79 15.82
CA PRO A 259 -0.77 -2.95 15.08
C PRO A 259 -0.83 -3.10 13.55
N SER A 260 -1.22 -4.27 13.05
CA SER A 260 -1.43 -4.53 11.62
C SER A 260 -2.59 -3.74 11.03
N ASP A 261 -3.71 -3.62 11.77
CA ASP A 261 -4.84 -2.77 11.38
C ASP A 261 -4.40 -1.30 11.29
N VAL A 262 -3.57 -0.87 12.23
CA VAL A 262 -2.99 0.48 12.23
C VAL A 262 -2.11 0.68 11.01
N TYR A 263 -1.30 -0.32 10.64
CA TYR A 263 -0.44 -0.26 9.46
C TYR A 263 -1.25 -0.19 8.16
N ASP A 264 -2.32 -0.97 8.05
CA ASP A 264 -3.17 -0.99 6.86
C ASP A 264 -3.83 0.38 6.63
N VAL A 265 -4.40 1.00 7.67
CA VAL A 265 -4.92 2.38 7.56
C VAL A 265 -3.82 3.40 7.28
N ALA A 266 -2.64 3.27 7.89
CA ALA A 266 -1.51 4.15 7.60
C ALA A 266 -1.08 4.06 6.12
N SER A 267 -1.12 2.87 5.52
CA SER A 267 -0.80 2.68 4.11
C SER A 267 -1.85 3.33 3.18
N LEU A 268 -3.14 3.33 3.57
CA LEU A 268 -4.19 4.07 2.85
C LEU A 268 -3.97 5.59 2.95
N VAL A 269 -3.62 6.11 4.12
CA VAL A 269 -3.26 7.53 4.31
C VAL A 269 -2.08 7.94 3.41
N VAL A 270 -1.05 7.09 3.30
CA VAL A 270 0.08 7.32 2.39
C VAL A 270 -0.36 7.32 0.93
N SER A 271 -1.20 6.35 0.52
CA SER A 271 -1.76 6.26 -0.84
C SER A 271 -2.48 7.55 -1.24
N GLU A 272 -3.40 8.05 -0.40
CA GLU A 272 -4.17 9.25 -0.72
C GLU A 272 -3.31 10.51 -0.79
N LEU A 273 -2.38 10.69 0.15
CA LEU A 273 -1.45 11.82 0.10
C LEU A 273 -0.49 11.74 -1.08
N ALA A 274 -0.02 10.54 -1.44
CA ALA A 274 0.80 10.32 -2.62
C ALA A 274 0.03 10.62 -3.90
N HIS A 275 -1.26 10.28 -3.95
CA HIS A 275 -2.13 10.63 -5.06
C HIS A 275 -2.26 12.15 -5.22
N LEU A 276 -2.67 12.85 -4.16
CA LEU A 276 -2.76 14.32 -4.16
C LEU A 276 -1.42 14.96 -4.56
N HIS A 277 -0.31 14.42 -4.06
CA HIS A 277 1.02 14.88 -4.42
C HIS A 277 1.34 14.68 -5.90
N GLY A 278 0.97 13.52 -6.47
CA GLY A 278 1.17 13.20 -7.88
C GLY A 278 0.36 14.07 -8.85
N LEU A 279 -0.69 14.74 -8.37
CA LEU A 279 -1.46 15.70 -9.15
C LEU A 279 -0.76 17.06 -9.30
N ARG A 280 0.26 17.36 -8.49
CA ARG A 280 1.02 18.60 -8.63
C ARG A 280 2.00 18.54 -9.80
N PRO A 281 2.02 19.54 -10.70
CA PRO A 281 3.01 19.59 -11.75
C PRO A 281 4.42 19.78 -11.15
N ASN A 282 5.41 19.04 -11.67
CA ASN A 282 6.81 19.14 -11.25
C ASN A 282 7.05 18.89 -9.74
N ALA A 283 6.18 18.09 -9.10
CA ALA A 283 6.30 17.79 -7.68
C ALA A 283 7.65 17.10 -7.38
N ALA A 284 8.46 17.72 -6.53
CA ALA A 284 9.69 17.11 -6.07
C ALA A 284 9.37 15.84 -5.26
N PRO A 285 10.14 14.74 -5.39
CA PRO A 285 9.83 13.52 -4.68
C PRO A 285 9.77 13.75 -3.16
N PRO A 286 8.85 13.05 -2.45
CA PRO A 286 8.83 13.06 -1.01
C PRO A 286 10.18 12.60 -0.45
N ARG A 287 10.54 13.14 0.72
CA ARG A 287 11.76 12.70 1.42
C ARG A 287 11.61 11.23 1.81
N ARG A 288 12.67 10.44 1.63
CA ARG A 288 12.69 9.03 2.03
C ARG A 288 12.55 8.92 3.55
N ALA A 289 11.63 8.06 4.00
CA ALA A 289 11.56 7.67 5.40
C ALA A 289 12.69 6.68 5.69
N HIS A 290 13.41 6.90 6.79
CA HIS A 290 14.44 5.98 7.26
C HIS A 290 13.82 4.97 8.23
N ASN A 291 14.49 3.82 8.41
CA ASN A 291 14.11 2.88 9.46
C ASN A 291 14.21 3.59 10.82
N PRO A 292 13.10 3.71 11.56
CA PRO A 292 13.07 4.49 12.79
C PRO A 292 13.66 3.75 14.00
N GLY A 293 14.08 2.49 13.84
CA GLY A 293 14.47 1.62 14.95
C GLY A 293 13.26 1.23 15.79
N ARG A 294 13.50 0.89 17.07
CA ARG A 294 12.43 0.50 18.00
C ARG A 294 11.50 1.69 18.27
N LYS A 295 10.19 1.48 18.08
CA LYS A 295 9.12 2.43 18.40
C LYS A 295 8.02 1.76 19.19
N VAL A 296 7.26 2.57 19.92
CA VAL A 296 6.04 2.18 20.64
C VAL A 296 4.84 3.00 20.14
N PRO A 297 3.59 2.62 20.43
CA PRO A 297 2.41 3.35 19.94
C PRO A 297 2.39 4.84 20.32
N THR A 298 2.90 5.19 21.49
CA THR A 298 3.10 6.59 21.92
C THR A 298 3.94 7.41 20.94
N ASP A 299 5.01 6.85 20.39
CA ASP A 299 5.85 7.54 19.40
C ASP A 299 5.09 7.78 18.09
N VAL A 300 4.30 6.78 17.67
CA VAL A 300 3.47 6.86 16.46
C VAL A 300 2.39 7.91 16.64
N TYR A 301 1.74 7.94 17.81
CA TYR A 301 0.71 8.92 18.13
C TYR A 301 1.25 10.36 18.11
N GLN A 302 2.41 10.61 18.71
CA GLN A 302 3.07 11.92 18.63
C GLN A 302 3.39 12.29 17.17
N ARG A 303 3.88 11.33 16.38
CA ARG A 303 4.19 11.52 14.96
C ARG A 303 2.94 11.87 14.15
N LEU A 304 1.80 11.26 14.45
CA LEU A 304 0.52 11.62 13.83
C LEU A 304 0.10 13.05 14.14
N GLY A 305 0.44 13.58 15.31
CA GLY A 305 0.18 14.99 15.61
C GLY A 305 0.93 15.97 14.70
N VAL A 306 2.13 15.61 14.23
CA VAL A 306 2.84 16.39 13.17
C VAL A 306 2.05 16.33 11.87
N LEU A 307 1.60 15.14 11.46
CA LEU A 307 0.80 14.96 10.25
C LEU A 307 -0.49 15.78 10.33
N ARG A 308 -1.22 15.73 11.44
CA ARG A 308 -2.45 16.51 11.65
C ARG A 308 -2.22 18.01 11.53
N GLY A 309 -1.14 18.54 12.09
CA GLY A 309 -0.79 19.95 11.92
C GLY A 309 -0.56 20.34 10.46
N GLN A 310 0.02 19.44 9.64
CA GLN A 310 0.18 19.67 8.20
C GLN A 310 -1.14 19.54 7.44
N LEU A 311 -1.98 18.56 7.79
CA LEU A 311 -3.30 18.39 7.18
C LEU A 311 -4.21 19.59 7.45
N GLU A 312 -4.18 20.15 8.66
CA GLU A 312 -4.90 21.37 8.99
C GLU A 312 -4.43 22.56 8.10
N ALA A 313 -3.12 22.72 7.93
CA ALA A 313 -2.58 23.75 7.03
C ALA A 313 -2.97 23.51 5.56
N LEU A 314 -3.02 22.25 5.11
CA LEU A 314 -3.47 21.88 3.77
C LEU A 314 -4.96 22.16 3.58
N LYS A 315 -5.78 21.86 4.59
CA LYS A 315 -7.21 22.15 4.58
C LYS A 315 -7.47 23.64 4.44
N GLN A 316 -6.81 24.48 5.24
CA GLN A 316 -6.90 25.95 5.11
C GLN A 316 -6.46 26.43 3.72
N LYS A 317 -5.40 25.83 3.15
CA LYS A 317 -4.94 26.13 1.79
C LYS A 317 -5.98 25.76 0.73
N ALA A 318 -6.60 24.58 0.85
CA ALA A 318 -7.60 24.09 -0.08
C ALA A 318 -8.91 24.89 -0.01
N GLU A 319 -9.35 25.27 1.19
CA GLU A 319 -10.52 26.12 1.41
C GLU A 319 -10.33 27.53 0.84
N GLY A 320 -9.12 28.10 1.00
CA GLY A 320 -8.80 29.42 0.46
C GLY A 320 -8.57 29.44 -1.06
N ASN A 321 -8.26 28.29 -1.67
CA ASN A 321 -7.95 28.18 -3.09
C ASN A 321 -8.23 26.76 -3.63
N PRO A 322 -9.38 26.52 -4.28
CA PRO A 322 -9.69 25.22 -4.89
C PRO A 322 -8.69 24.78 -5.97
N GLY A 323 -7.91 25.70 -6.54
CA GLY A 323 -6.87 25.44 -7.53
C GLY A 323 -5.49 25.13 -6.96
N TRP A 324 -5.33 25.02 -5.63
CA TRP A 324 -4.03 24.96 -4.94
C TRP A 324 -3.07 23.84 -5.38
N LEU A 325 -3.56 22.80 -6.05
CA LEU A 325 -2.74 21.72 -6.60
C LEU A 325 -2.04 22.10 -7.91
N LYS A 326 -2.51 23.14 -8.60
CA LYS A 326 -1.94 23.64 -9.87
C LYS A 326 -0.88 24.72 -9.65
N ASP A 327 -0.83 25.31 -8.47
CA ASP A 327 0.12 26.34 -8.04
C ASP A 327 1.44 25.75 -7.53
#